data_AF-A0A1Q7SSR0-F1
#
_entry.id   AF-A0A1Q7SSR0-F1
#
_cell.length_a   1.000
_cell.length_b   1.000
_cell.length_c   1.000
_cell.angle_alpha   90.00
_cell.angle_beta   90.00
_cell.angle_gamma   90.00
#
_symmetry.space_group_name_H-M   'P 1'
#
loop_
_entity.id
_entity.type
_entity.pdbx_description
1 polymer ?
#
loop_
_entity_poly.entity_id
_entity_poly.type
_entity_poly.pdbx_seq_one_letter_code
_entity_poly.pdbx_strand_id
1 'polypeptide(L)' 'MSQFFRMHVDEVALTDALFEFVTDPHATRNELAVISVLHEVAPDMVPVLECMVLDGVDERVYVEDYVHAVVSGYALE' A
#
# COMPACT_ATOMS: atom_id res chain seq x y z
N MET A 1 -6.60 8.37 15.12
CA MET A 1 -5.51 7.37 15.31
C MET A 1 -5.27 6.84 13.90
N SER A 2 -4.21 7.22 13.18
CA SER A 2 -2.79 7.22 13.56
C SER A 2 -2.05 8.46 13.04
N GLN A 3 -1.41 9.21 13.95
CA GLN A 3 -0.58 10.39 13.64
C GLN A 3 0.88 10.02 13.31
N PHE A 4 1.16 8.77 12.95
CA PHE A 4 2.50 8.19 13.01
C PHE A 4 3.14 7.85 11.66
N PHE A 5 2.51 8.17 10.53
CA PHE A 5 3.11 7.96 9.20
C PHE A 5 4.04 9.10 8.75
N ARG A 6 4.58 9.88 9.70
CA ARG A 6 5.50 11.02 9.43
C ARG A 6 6.98 10.66 9.63
N MET A 7 7.33 9.38 9.51
CA MET A 7 8.71 8.89 9.61
C MET A 7 9.18 8.38 8.25
N HIS A 8 9.69 9.29 7.42
CA HIS A 8 10.47 9.04 6.20
C HIS A 8 10.08 7.75 5.44
N VAL A 9 8.80 7.66 5.05
CA VAL A 9 8.33 6.58 4.19
C VAL A 9 8.99 6.78 2.83
N ASP A 10 9.79 5.80 2.45
CA ASP A 10 10.36 5.74 1.12
C ASP A 10 9.21 5.38 0.17
N GLU A 11 8.57 6.41 -0.40
CA GLU A 11 7.41 6.27 -1.30
C GLU A 11 7.70 5.29 -2.44
N VAL A 12 8.94 5.29 -2.94
CA VAL A 12 9.38 4.40 -4.02
C VAL A 12 9.44 2.95 -3.54
N ALA A 13 10.08 2.69 -2.40
CA ALA A 13 10.15 1.33 -1.84
C ALA A 13 8.77 0.80 -1.43
N LEU A 14 7.90 1.65 -0.87
CA LEU A 14 6.54 1.28 -0.53
C LEU A 14 5.72 0.97 -1.79
N THR A 15 5.82 1.81 -2.83
CA THR A 15 5.15 1.58 -4.11
C THR A 15 5.60 0.26 -4.74
N ASP A 16 6.89 -0.06 -4.72
CA ASP A 16 7.42 -1.30 -5.29
C ASP A 16 6.90 -2.54 -4.55
N ALA A 17 6.89 -2.49 -3.21
CA ALA A 17 6.37 -3.57 -2.38
C ALA A 17 4.85 -3.76 -2.53
N LEU A 18 4.09 -2.68 -2.65
CA LEU A 18 2.65 -2.73 -2.92
C LEU A 18 2.35 -3.21 -4.33
N PHE A 19 3.17 -2.81 -5.30
CA PHE A 19 3.06 -3.27 -6.68
C PHE A 19 3.30 -4.78 -6.77
N GLU A 20 4.29 -5.31 -6.05
CA GLU A 20 4.52 -6.76 -5.94
C GLU A 20 3.30 -7.48 -5.35
N PHE A 21 2.66 -6.91 -4.32
CA PHE A 21 1.42 -7.46 -3.76
C PHE A 21 0.27 -7.51 -4.77
N VAL A 22 0.04 -6.42 -5.51
CA VAL A 22 -1.11 -6.36 -6.42
C VAL A 22 -0.92 -7.14 -7.71
N THR A 23 0.34 -7.35 -8.12
CA THR A 23 0.70 -8.11 -9.31
C THR A 23 0.87 -9.60 -9.05
N ASP A 24 1.03 -10.04 -7.79
CA ASP A 24 1.11 -11.47 -7.45
C ASP A 24 -0.26 -12.15 -7.62
N PRO A 25 -0.40 -13.08 -8.59
CA PRO A 25 -1.68 -13.75 -8.87
C PRO A 25 -1.99 -14.87 -7.87
N HIS A 26 -1.12 -15.08 -6.88
CA HIS A 26 -1.18 -16.20 -5.94
C HIS A 26 -1.63 -15.75 -4.55
N ALA A 27 -2.09 -16.71 -3.74
CA ALA A 27 -2.46 -16.45 -2.35
C ALA A 27 -1.25 -16.07 -1.46
N THR A 28 -0.04 -16.26 -1.97
CA THR A 28 1.25 -15.92 -1.33
C THR A 28 1.42 -14.43 -1.09
N ARG A 29 0.70 -13.57 -1.83
CA ARG A 29 0.69 -12.11 -1.60
C ARG A 29 0.39 -11.71 -0.15
N ASN A 30 -0.44 -12.47 0.56
CA ASN A 30 -0.78 -12.19 1.96
C ASN A 30 0.35 -12.54 2.95
N GLU A 31 1.36 -13.29 2.49
CA GLU A 31 2.55 -13.64 3.27
C GLU A 31 3.68 -12.61 3.10
N LEU A 32 3.49 -11.61 2.23
CA LEU A 32 4.48 -10.56 2.03
C LEU A 32 4.67 -9.75 3.31
N ALA A 33 5.92 -9.47 3.65
CA ALA A 33 6.29 -8.71 4.84
C ALA A 33 5.62 -7.32 4.87
N VAL A 34 5.42 -6.71 3.68
CA VAL A 34 4.73 -5.43 3.54
C VAL A 34 3.28 -5.48 4.02
N ILE A 35 2.57 -6.58 3.80
CA ILE A 35 1.17 -6.75 4.25
C ILE A 35 1.10 -6.94 5.76
N SER A 36 2.03 -7.69 6.34
CA SER A 36 2.12 -7.83 7.80
C SER A 36 2.37 -6.49 8.48
N VAL A 37 3.24 -5.66 7.90
CA VAL A 37 3.49 -4.30 8.38
C VAL A 37 2.25 -3.44 8.21
N LEU A 38 1.62 -3.43 7.03
CA LEU A 38 0.42 -2.64 6.76
C LEU A 38 -0.74 -3.01 7.69
N HIS A 39 -0.93 -4.29 8.01
CA HIS A 39 -1.90 -4.72 9.02
C HIS A 39 -1.69 -4.06 10.40
N GLU A 40 -0.44 -3.76 10.76
CA GLU A 40 -0.08 -3.17 12.05
C GLU A 40 -0.15 -1.63 12.02
N VAL A 41 0.39 -1.00 10.97
CA VAL A 41 0.52 0.47 10.91
C VAL A 41 -0.61 1.17 10.15
N ALA A 42 -1.21 0.54 9.16
CA ALA A 42 -2.23 1.12 8.28
C ALA A 42 -3.24 0.06 7.79
N PRO A 43 -4.03 -0.55 8.69
CA PRO A 43 -4.91 -1.67 8.35
C PRO A 43 -5.98 -1.29 7.30
N ASP A 44 -6.37 -0.02 7.23
CA ASP A 44 -7.30 0.49 6.22
C ASP A 44 -6.76 0.42 4.79
N MET A 45 -5.43 0.35 4.58
CA MET A 45 -4.85 0.26 3.24
C MET A 45 -5.02 -1.13 2.62
N VAL A 46 -5.06 -2.18 3.44
CA VAL A 46 -5.13 -3.59 3.00
C VAL A 46 -6.39 -3.87 2.16
N PRO A 47 -7.61 -3.55 2.62
CA PRO A 47 -8.81 -3.81 1.81
C PRO A 47 -8.82 -2.98 0.51
N VAL A 48 -8.18 -1.81 0.48
CA VAL A 48 -8.04 -1.01 -0.75
C VAL A 48 -7.14 -1.73 -1.76
N LEU A 49 -6.00 -2.26 -1.30
CA LEU A 49 -5.10 -3.04 -2.13
C LEU A 49 -5.77 -4.33 -2.64
N GLU A 50 -6.54 -5.03 -1.80
CA GLU A 50 -7.31 -6.19 -2.23
C GLU A 50 -8.34 -5.84 -3.31
N CYS A 51 -9.02 -4.70 -3.17
CA CYS A 51 -9.90 -4.17 -4.20
C CYS A 51 -9.16 -3.85 -5.50
N MET A 52 -7.97 -3.25 -5.44
CA MET A 52 -7.15 -2.99 -6.64
C MET A 52 -6.84 -4.28 -7.41
N VAL A 53 -6.54 -5.38 -6.70
CA VAL A 53 -6.32 -6.68 -7.36
C VAL A 53 -7.60 -7.24 -7.96
N LEU A 54 -8.73 -7.13 -7.27
CA LEU A 54 -10.02 -7.62 -7.77
C LEU A 54 -10.51 -6.83 -8.98
N ASP A 55 -10.23 -5.53 -9.01
CA ASP A 55 -10.61 -4.62 -10.11
C ASP A 55 -9.64 -4.72 -11.31
N GLY A 56 -8.47 -5.36 -11.13
CA GLY A 56 -7.43 -5.47 -12.16
C GLY A 56 -6.68 -4.16 -12.40
N VAL A 57 -6.60 -3.33 -11.36
CA VAL A 57 -5.90 -2.04 -11.36
C VAL A 57 -4.51 -2.27 -10.77
N ASP A 58 -3.77 -3.20 -11.37
CA ASP A 58 -2.41 -3.60 -10.95
C ASP A 58 -1.31 -2.77 -11.61
N GLU A 59 -1.63 -1.74 -12.41
CA GLU A 59 -0.60 -0.89 -13.01
C GLU A 59 0.11 -0.03 -11.96
N ARG A 60 1.44 0.05 -12.07
CA ARG A 60 2.31 0.78 -11.13
C ARG A 60 1.88 2.23 -10.92
N VAL A 61 1.35 2.88 -11.94
CA VAL A 61 0.91 4.28 -11.88
C VAL A 61 -0.24 4.49 -10.89
N TYR A 62 -1.17 3.54 -10.78
CA TYR A 62 -2.30 3.66 -9.85
C TYR A 62 -1.88 3.38 -8.41
N VAL A 63 -0.95 2.44 -8.23
CA VAL A 63 -0.35 2.15 -6.91
C VAL A 63 0.46 3.35 -6.43
N GLU A 64 1.26 3.96 -7.30
CA GLU A 64 2.04 5.17 -7.00
C GLU A 64 1.12 6.35 -6.63
N ASP A 65 0.08 6.61 -7.42
CA ASP A 65 -0.87 7.70 -7.15
C ASP A 65 -1.59 7.50 -5.80
N TYR A 66 -1.98 6.26 -5.49
CA TYR A 66 -2.55 5.92 -4.19
C TYR A 66 -1.57 6.10 -3.04
N VAL A 67 -0.34 5.60 -3.15
CA VAL A 67 0.71 5.79 -2.15
C VAL A 67 0.98 7.27 -1.91
N HIS A 68 1.11 8.03 -3.00
CA HIS A 68 1.35 9.46 -2.93
C HIS A 68 0.19 10.20 -2.26
N ALA A 69 -1.06 9.83 -2.58
CA ALA A 69 -2.25 10.39 -1.96
C ALA A 69 -2.35 10.06 -0.46
N VAL A 70 -2.02 8.83 -0.07
CA VAL A 70 -2.00 8.43 1.35
C VAL A 70 -0.90 9.19 2.10
N VAL A 71 0.33 9.17 1.59
CA VAL A 71 1.48 9.82 2.24
C VAL A 71 1.29 11.35 2.31
N SER A 72 0.79 11.97 1.24
CA SER A 72 0.52 13.42 1.19
C SER A 72 -0.73 13.82 1.97
N GLY A 73 -1.76 12.97 1.98
CA GLY A 73 -2.98 13.19 2.77
C GLY A 73 -2.71 13.16 4.28
N TYR A 74 -1.80 12.30 4.73
CA TYR A 74 -1.30 12.31 6.11
C TYR A 74 -0.46 13.56 6.47
N ALA A 75 -0.05 14.38 5.50
CA ALA A 75 0.75 15.59 5.75
C ALA A 75 -0.09 16.84 6.04
N LEU A 76 -1.41 16.81 5.83
CA LEU A 76 -2.30 17.96 5.95
C LEU A 76 -3.16 18.03 7.24
N GLU A 77 -2.93 17.16 8.22
CA GLU A 77 -3.63 17.20 9.53
C GLU A 77 -2.68 17.31 10.74
#